data_AF-A0A2V9GC83-F1
#
_entry.id   AF-A0A2V9GC83-F1
#
_cell.length_a   1.000
_cell.length_b   1.000
_cell.length_c   1.000
_cell.angle_alpha   90.00
_cell.angle_beta   90.00
_cell.angle_gamma   90.00
#
_symmetry.space_group_name_H-M   'P 1'
#
loop_
_entity.id
_entity.type
_entity.pdbx_description
1 polymer ?
#
loop_
_entity_poly.entity_id
_entity_poly.type
_entity_poly.pdbx_seq_one_letter_code
_entity_poly.pdbx_strand_id
1 'polypeptide(L)'
;MIALLLASLNAATRIRRATAGCLVLLLTLGVLHNLEAWRRTSQLSNEFLSELKQLEPSPSAHAEFVFREMPDTIRGIFFLREGLSEAIRMAYDRDDLDATRVSDRPLSPTDAHQISVIALQWVGETPPLLQRLRN
;
A
#
# COMPACT_ATOMS: atom_id res chain seq x y z
N MET A 1 -26.64 -11.54 18.69
CA MET A 1 -26.23 -11.68 20.12
C MET A 1 -26.06 -10.36 20.86
N ILE A 2 -25.33 -9.36 20.32
CA ILE A 2 -25.16 -8.04 20.98
C ILE A 2 -26.51 -7.34 21.24
N ALA A 3 -27.45 -7.41 20.29
CA ALA A 3 -28.79 -6.84 20.45
C ALA A 3 -29.61 -7.49 21.60
N LEU A 4 -29.39 -8.77 21.89
CA LEU A 4 -30.06 -9.50 22.97
C LEU A 4 -29.49 -9.15 24.36
N LEU A 5 -28.17 -8.94 24.44
CA LEU A 5 -27.48 -8.43 25.64
C LEU A 5 -27.91 -6.99 25.99
N LEU A 6 -28.16 -6.16 24.98
CA LEU A 6 -28.70 -4.81 25.16
C LEU A 6 -30.17 -4.81 25.60
N ALA A 7 -30.95 -5.81 25.15
CA ALA A 7 -32.36 -5.98 25.53
C ALA A 7 -32.54 -6.51 26.96
N SER A 8 -31.64 -7.36 27.46
CA SER A 8 -31.67 -7.86 28.85
C SER A 8 -31.32 -6.80 29.90
N LEU A 9 -30.76 -5.66 29.49
CA LEU A 9 -30.44 -4.50 30.35
C LEU A 9 -31.63 -3.52 30.53
N ASN A 10 -32.84 -3.91 30.13
CA ASN A 10 -34.03 -3.04 30.09
C ASN A 10 -34.41 -2.36 31.42
N ALA A 11 -33.98 -2.87 32.58
CA ALA A 11 -34.20 -2.24 33.88
C ALA A 11 -33.19 -1.13 34.24
N ALA A 12 -32.05 -1.04 33.54
CA ALA A 12 -30.96 -0.14 33.89
C ALA A 12 -30.58 0.78 32.72
N THR A 13 -31.45 1.73 32.42
CA THR A 13 -31.28 2.74 31.36
C THR A 13 -29.93 3.47 31.40
N ARG A 14 -29.35 3.66 32.60
CA ARG A 14 -28.00 4.23 32.77
C ARG A 14 -26.90 3.32 32.22
N ILE A 15 -26.97 2.02 32.48
CA ILE A 15 -25.99 1.04 31.97
C ILE A 15 -26.09 0.97 30.45
N ARG A 16 -27.32 0.92 29.90
CA ARG A 16 -27.53 0.90 28.45
C ARG A 16 -26.92 2.12 27.75
N ARG A 17 -27.11 3.33 28.30
CA ARG A 17 -26.51 4.57 27.77
C ARG A 17 -24.98 4.55 27.87
N ALA A 18 -24.43 4.09 28.99
CA ALA A 18 -22.99 3.97 29.17
C ALA A 18 -22.37 2.98 28.16
N THR A 19 -22.97 1.81 27.98
CA THR A 19 -22.53 0.82 26.99
C THR A 19 -22.63 1.36 25.58
N ALA A 20 -23.74 2.01 25.21
CA ALA A 20 -23.88 2.62 23.90
C ALA A 20 -22.83 3.71 23.67
N GLY A 21 -22.58 4.59 24.65
CA GLY A 21 -21.53 5.60 24.57
C GLY A 21 -20.14 5.00 24.41
N CYS A 22 -19.83 3.92 25.14
CA CYS A 22 -18.57 3.20 25.01
C CYS A 22 -18.41 2.59 23.61
N LEU A 23 -19.45 1.95 23.07
CA LEU A 23 -19.43 1.38 21.72
C LEU A 23 -19.24 2.46 20.64
N VAL A 24 -19.92 3.61 20.77
CA VAL A 24 -19.75 4.75 19.86
C VAL A 24 -18.33 5.30 19.92
N LEU A 25 -17.76 5.42 21.13
CA LEU A 25 -16.37 5.86 21.31
C LEU A 25 -15.38 4.89 20.64
N LEU A 26 -15.54 3.59 20.87
CA LEU A 26 -14.69 2.56 20.25
C LEU A 26 -14.79 2.57 18.73
N LEU A 27 -16.02 2.70 18.19
CA LEU A 27 -16.23 2.81 16.75
C LEU A 27 -15.55 4.06 16.17
N THR A 28 -15.71 5.19 16.84
CA THR A 28 -15.09 6.46 16.42
C THR A 28 -13.57 6.35 16.41
N LEU A 29 -12.98 5.77 17.46
CA LEU A 29 -11.54 5.52 17.52
C LEU A 29 -11.07 4.56 16.42
N GLY A 30 -11.84 3.50 16.15
CA GLY A 30 -11.55 2.57 15.06
C GLY A 30 -11.58 3.25 13.67
N VAL A 31 -12.57 4.12 13.42
CA VAL A 31 -12.65 4.89 12.18
C VAL A 31 -11.48 5.86 12.06
N LEU A 32 -11.15 6.59 13.13
CA LEU A 32 -10.02 7.53 13.13
C LEU A 32 -8.69 6.79 12.89
N HIS A 33 -8.50 5.63 13.52
CA HIS A 33 -7.31 4.81 13.33
C HIS A 33 -7.17 4.33 11.88
N ASN A 34 -8.25 3.83 11.27
CA ASN A 34 -8.24 3.41 9.87
C ASN A 34 -7.99 4.60 8.92
N LEU A 35 -8.61 5.76 9.18
CA LEU A 35 -8.42 6.95 8.36
C LEU A 35 -6.96 7.42 8.40
N GLU A 36 -6.32 7.38 9.57
CA GLU A 36 -4.89 7.71 9.70
C GLU A 36 -4.01 6.70 8.95
N ALA A 37 -4.31 5.39 9.03
CA ALA A 37 -3.59 4.38 8.28
C ALA A 37 -3.67 4.64 6.75
N TRP A 38 -4.86 4.94 6.22
CA TRP A 38 -5.04 5.30 4.82
C TRP A 38 -4.26 6.56 4.42
N ARG A 39 -4.29 7.61 5.25
CA ARG A 39 -3.54 8.85 5.00
C ARG A 39 -2.04 8.60 4.95
N ARG A 40 -1.51 7.84 5.91
CA ARG A 40 -0.09 7.47 5.98
C ARG A 40 0.32 6.65 4.76
N THR A 41 -0.44 5.64 4.38
CA THR A 41 -0.13 4.80 3.21
C THR A 41 -0.22 5.60 1.90
N SER A 42 -1.14 6.56 1.79
CA SER A 42 -1.22 7.47 0.64
C SER A 42 -0.01 8.41 0.57
N GLN A 43 0.41 8.99 1.69
CA GLN A 43 1.63 9.81 1.77
C GLN A 43 2.86 8.99 1.36
N LEU A 44 3.00 7.79 1.91
CA LEU A 44 4.09 6.89 1.60
C LEU A 44 4.12 6.47 0.12
N SER A 45 2.95 6.31 -0.51
CA SER A 45 2.86 6.04 -1.96
C SER A 45 3.38 7.21 -2.79
N ASN A 46 3.07 8.45 -2.39
CA ASN A 46 3.58 9.64 -3.06
C ASN A 46 5.10 9.80 -2.87
N GLU A 47 5.60 9.56 -1.65
CA GLU A 47 7.03 9.55 -1.36
C GLU A 47 7.76 8.48 -2.17
N PHE A 48 7.21 7.27 -2.24
CA PHE A 48 7.73 6.17 -3.06
C PHE A 48 7.83 6.57 -4.53
N LEU A 49 6.78 7.12 -5.14
CA LEU A 49 6.80 7.54 -6.55
C LEU A 49 7.76 8.71 -6.79
N SER A 50 7.87 9.62 -5.82
CA SER A 50 8.84 10.72 -5.88
C SER A 50 10.28 10.19 -5.83
N GLU A 51 10.58 9.27 -4.92
CA GLU A 51 11.91 8.67 -4.77
C GLU A 51 12.27 7.80 -5.99
N LEU A 52 11.30 7.06 -6.52
CA LEU A 52 11.45 6.30 -7.77
C LEU A 52 11.91 7.20 -8.92
N LYS A 53 11.26 8.36 -9.10
CA LYS A 53 11.65 9.37 -10.10
C LYS A 53 13.02 9.97 -9.85
N GLN A 54 13.45 10.09 -8.60
CA GLN A 54 14.79 10.57 -8.27
C GLN A 54 15.86 9.51 -8.62
N LEU A 55 15.57 8.24 -8.37
CA LEU A 55 16.48 7.12 -8.66
C LEU A 55 16.57 6.80 -10.16
N GLU A 56 15.47 6.95 -10.89
CA GLU A 56 15.39 6.78 -12.33
C GLU A 56 14.56 7.91 -12.97
N PRO A 57 15.17 9.06 -13.27
CA PRO A 57 14.46 10.20 -13.85
C PRO A 57 13.97 9.96 -15.27
N SER A 58 14.66 9.11 -16.04
CA SER A 58 14.41 8.91 -17.46
C SER A 58 14.57 7.43 -17.82
N PRO A 59 13.63 6.56 -17.40
CA PRO A 59 13.68 5.15 -17.75
C PRO A 59 13.71 4.99 -19.27
N SER A 60 14.41 3.98 -19.77
CA SER A 60 14.42 3.66 -21.20
C SER A 60 13.02 3.30 -21.72
N ALA A 61 12.85 3.26 -23.05
CA ALA A 61 11.65 2.72 -23.66
C ALA A 61 11.38 1.29 -23.17
N HIS A 62 10.13 1.01 -22.81
CA HIS A 62 9.64 -0.32 -22.46
C HIS A 62 10.38 -0.93 -21.26
N ALA A 63 10.80 -0.08 -20.32
CA ALA A 63 11.47 -0.52 -19.11
C ALA A 63 10.50 -1.22 -18.15
N GLU A 64 10.98 -2.29 -17.52
CA GLU A 64 10.25 -3.01 -16.47
C GLU A 64 10.90 -2.70 -15.12
N PHE A 65 10.12 -2.14 -14.20
CA PHE A 65 10.54 -1.91 -12.82
C PHE A 65 10.26 -3.15 -11.98
N VAL A 66 11.31 -3.75 -11.41
CA VAL A 66 11.19 -4.98 -10.63
C VAL A 66 11.50 -4.68 -9.17
N PHE A 67 10.48 -4.80 -8.31
CA PHE A 67 10.59 -4.49 -6.88
C PHE A 67 10.81 -5.76 -6.04
N ARG A 68 11.90 -5.78 -5.27
CA ARG A 68 12.21 -6.81 -4.28
C ARG A 68 11.72 -6.39 -2.91
N GLU A 69 11.21 -7.37 -2.14
CA GLU A 69 10.82 -7.21 -0.73
C GLU A 69 9.73 -6.15 -0.49
N MET A 70 9.04 -5.72 -1.54
CA MET A 70 7.95 -4.77 -1.44
C MET A 70 6.74 -5.45 -0.78
N PRO A 71 6.18 -4.88 0.30
CA PRO A 71 5.04 -5.46 0.98
C PRO A 71 3.75 -5.26 0.18
N ASP A 72 2.84 -6.22 0.26
CA ASP A 72 1.48 -6.10 -0.30
C ASP A 72 0.58 -5.15 0.49
N THR A 73 0.88 -5.00 1.77
CA THR A 73 0.11 -4.17 2.70
C THR A 73 1.01 -3.42 3.65
N ILE A 74 0.62 -2.19 3.96
CA ILE A 74 1.24 -1.34 4.99
C ILE A 74 0.15 -0.96 5.97
N ARG A 75 0.34 -1.32 7.26
CA ARG A 75 -0.63 -1.06 8.34
C ARG A 75 -2.05 -1.61 8.04
N GLY A 76 -2.12 -2.77 7.38
CA GLY A 76 -3.37 -3.41 6.98
C GLY A 76 -4.04 -2.79 5.75
N ILE A 77 -3.45 -1.77 5.14
CA ILE A 77 -3.91 -1.14 3.90
C ILE A 77 -3.12 -1.70 2.73
N PHE A 78 -3.79 -2.07 1.63
CA PHE A 78 -3.10 -2.50 0.41
C PHE A 78 -2.18 -1.40 -0.11
N PHE A 79 -0.93 -1.75 -0.39
CA PHE A 79 0.09 -0.81 -0.83
C PHE A 79 0.57 -1.19 -2.22
N LEU A 80 -0.04 -0.58 -3.25
CA LEU A 80 0.26 -0.85 -4.66
C LEU A 80 0.18 -2.36 -5.01
N ARG A 81 -0.69 -3.11 -4.32
CA ARG A 81 -0.91 -4.54 -4.58
C ARG A 81 -1.48 -4.78 -5.95
N GLU A 82 -2.52 -4.03 -6.24
CA GLU A 82 -3.08 -3.89 -7.56
C GLU A 82 -2.75 -2.48 -8.02
N GLY A 83 -2.50 -2.29 -9.33
CA GLY A 83 -2.26 -0.97 -9.88
C GLY A 83 -0.83 -0.44 -9.76
N LEU A 84 0.17 -1.29 -9.45
CA LEU A 84 1.57 -0.87 -9.39
C LEU A 84 2.04 -0.35 -10.76
N SER A 85 1.82 -1.10 -11.83
CA SER A 85 2.15 -0.69 -13.19
C SER A 85 1.43 0.60 -13.57
N GLU A 86 0.13 0.70 -13.29
CA GLU A 86 -0.68 1.88 -13.54
C GLU A 86 -0.16 3.10 -12.77
N ALA A 87 0.22 2.94 -11.50
CA ALA A 87 0.79 4.03 -10.71
C ALA A 87 2.12 4.53 -11.29
N ILE A 88 2.99 3.63 -11.77
CA ILE A 88 4.24 4.01 -12.43
C ILE A 88 3.96 4.70 -13.78
N ARG A 89 3.08 4.15 -14.61
CA ARG A 89 2.68 4.77 -15.89
C ARG A 89 2.15 6.18 -15.69
N MET A 90 1.25 6.36 -14.72
CA MET A 90 0.71 7.68 -14.35
C MET A 90 1.79 8.60 -13.78
N ALA A 91 2.70 8.09 -12.95
CA ALA A 91 3.77 8.91 -12.40
C ALA A 91 4.68 9.44 -13.51
N TYR A 92 5.08 8.61 -14.47
CA TYR A 92 5.98 9.01 -15.55
C TYR A 92 5.28 9.62 -16.77
N ASP A 93 3.95 9.66 -16.79
CA ASP A 93 3.14 10.05 -17.96
C ASP A 93 3.49 9.22 -19.21
N ARG A 94 3.62 7.90 -19.03
CA ARG A 94 4.08 6.95 -20.04
C ARG A 94 3.37 5.60 -19.94
N ASP A 95 2.68 5.21 -21.00
CA ASP A 95 1.95 3.93 -21.06
C ASP A 95 2.86 2.72 -21.37
N ASP A 96 4.08 2.96 -21.83
CA ASP A 96 5.00 1.91 -22.26
C ASP A 96 5.81 1.28 -21.12
N LEU A 97 5.67 1.78 -19.89
CA LEU A 97 6.36 1.27 -18.72
C LEU A 97 5.57 0.14 -18.06
N ASP A 98 6.27 -0.78 -17.40
CA ASP A 98 5.65 -1.84 -16.63
C ASP A 98 6.35 -2.04 -15.28
N ALA A 99 5.65 -2.72 -14.36
CA ALA A 99 6.11 -2.88 -12.99
C ALA A 99 5.68 -4.23 -12.43
N THR A 100 6.62 -4.93 -11.80
CA THR A 100 6.34 -6.22 -11.17
C THR A 100 7.01 -6.30 -9.82
N ARG A 101 6.39 -7.04 -8.90
CA ARG A 101 7.08 -7.48 -7.69
C ARG A 101 7.68 -8.85 -7.95
N VAL A 102 8.83 -9.11 -7.36
CA VAL A 102 9.46 -10.43 -7.47
C VAL A 102 8.56 -11.55 -6.95
N SER A 103 7.80 -11.28 -5.88
CA SER A 103 6.82 -12.23 -5.32
C SER A 103 5.71 -12.63 -6.30
N ASP A 104 5.39 -11.75 -7.25
CA ASP A 104 4.29 -11.92 -8.21
C ASP A 104 4.76 -12.57 -9.52
N ARG A 105 6.08 -12.71 -9.73
CA ARG A 105 6.65 -13.24 -10.97
C ARG A 105 6.71 -14.77 -10.95
N PRO A 106 6.06 -15.48 -11.88
CA PRO A 106 6.40 -16.87 -12.14
C PRO A 106 7.86 -16.96 -12.57
N LEU A 107 8.60 -17.94 -12.06
CA LEU A 107 9.96 -18.28 -12.52
C LEU A 107 9.89 -18.85 -13.96
N SER A 108 9.55 -18.03 -14.95
CA SER A 108 9.70 -18.39 -16.36
C SER A 108 10.95 -17.71 -16.92
N PRO A 109 11.93 -18.49 -17.40
CA PRO A 109 12.97 -17.97 -18.24
C PRO A 109 12.38 -17.70 -19.62
N THR A 110 12.93 -16.69 -20.31
CA THR A 110 12.72 -16.44 -21.74
C THR A 110 11.48 -15.60 -22.06
N ASP A 111 11.68 -14.29 -22.15
CA ASP A 111 11.39 -13.60 -23.41
C ASP A 111 12.51 -12.61 -23.69
N ALA A 112 13.31 -12.96 -24.68
CA ALA A 112 14.47 -12.21 -25.17
C ALA A 112 14.04 -11.02 -26.02
N HIS A 113 13.14 -10.19 -25.50
CA HIS A 113 13.06 -8.79 -25.92
C HIS A 113 13.94 -7.99 -24.98
N GLN A 114 14.61 -6.97 -25.53
CA GLN A 114 15.58 -6.12 -24.85
C GLN A 114 14.87 -5.20 -23.83
N ILE A 115 14.14 -5.79 -22.88
CA ILE A 115 13.44 -5.12 -21.80
C ILE A 115 14.52 -4.65 -20.83
N SER A 116 14.68 -3.35 -20.74
CA SER A 116 15.58 -2.74 -19.76
C SER A 116 14.97 -2.92 -18.37
N VAL A 117 15.55 -3.82 -17.59
CA VAL A 117 15.06 -4.14 -16.24
C VAL A 117 15.69 -3.19 -15.23
N ILE A 118 14.85 -2.53 -14.45
CA ILE A 118 15.23 -1.61 -13.38
C ILE A 118 14.93 -2.29 -12.05
N ALA A 119 15.95 -2.93 -11.48
CA ALA A 119 15.83 -3.65 -10.22
C ALA A 119 15.93 -2.71 -9.01
N LEU A 120 14.89 -2.73 -8.18
CA LEU A 120 14.76 -1.90 -6.98
C LEU A 120 14.46 -2.80 -5.79
N GLN A 121 14.96 -2.41 -4.62
CA GLN A 121 14.66 -3.05 -3.35
C GLN A 121 13.89 -2.08 -2.45
N TRP A 122 12.82 -2.57 -1.86
CA TRP A 122 12.12 -1.87 -0.79
C TRP A 122 12.95 -1.94 0.51
N VAL A 123 13.20 -0.80 1.14
CA VAL A 123 14.06 -0.70 2.32
C VAL A 123 13.25 -0.48 3.61
N GLY A 124 12.06 0.12 3.52
CA GLY A 124 11.17 0.32 4.67
C GLY A 124 10.20 1.48 4.50
N GLU A 125 9.44 1.79 5.56
CA GLU A 125 8.48 2.91 5.62
C GLU A 125 9.14 4.28 5.92
N THR A 126 10.48 4.33 6.02
CA THR A 126 11.23 5.55 6.33
C THR A 126 12.27 5.82 5.24
N PRO A 127 12.42 7.07 4.76
CA PRO A 127 13.38 7.39 3.71
C PRO A 127 14.82 6.98 4.05
N PRO A 128 15.60 6.45 3.09
CA PRO A 128 15.16 6.10 1.74
C PRO A 128 14.23 4.88 1.73
N LEU A 129 13.13 4.97 0.96
CA LEU A 129 12.16 3.89 0.78
C LEU A 129 12.67 2.85 -0.22
N LEU A 130 13.48 3.28 -1.18
CA LEU A 130 13.93 2.50 -2.31
C LEU A 130 15.45 2.54 -2.43
N GLN A 131 16.01 1.39 -2.78
CA GLN A 131 17.41 1.28 -3.16
C GLN A 131 17.54 0.62 -4.52
N ARG A 132 18.35 1.22 -5.40
CA ARG A 132 18.71 0.61 -6.68
C ARG A 132 19.65 -0.55 -6.44
N LEU A 133 19.30 -1.72 -6.96
CA LEU A 133 20.19 -2.87 -6.97
C LEU A 133 21.20 -2.66 -8.10
N ARG A 134 22.49 -2.63 -7.76
CA ARG A 134 23.55 -2.75 -8.76
C ARG A 134 23.61 -4.21 -9.19
N ASN A 135 23.38 -4.44 -10.48
CA ASN A 135 23.74 -5.71 -11.13
C ASN A 135 25.26 -5.84 -11.24
#